data_AF-A0A919CGL9-F1
#
_entry.id   AF-A0A919CGL9-F1
#
_cell.length_a   1.000
_cell.length_b   1.000
_cell.length_c   1.000
_cell.angle_alpha   90.00
_cell.angle_beta   90.00
_cell.angle_gamma   90.00
#
_symmetry.space_group_name_H-M   'P 1'
#
loop_
_entity.id
_entity.type
_entity.pdbx_description
1 polymer ?
#
loop_
_entity_poly.entity_id
_entity_poly.type
_entity_poly.pdbx_seq_one_letter_code
_entity_poly.pdbx_strand_id
1 'polypeptide(L)'
;MRIDIISIFPDYFAPLELSLIGKARAAGLLDMQVHDLRAWTYDRHSTVDDTPYGGGPGMVMKPGPWGEALDEVVGDRPARLIVPSPSGRPFRQADAERLAEQEHLVFGCGRYEGIDSRVAEEAARRMPVEEISIGDYVLNGGESATLVMVEAVTRLLPGVLGNRESHVQDSFASGGMEHLVEGPVYTKPAEWRGHEVPPVLLSGNHGAVDRWRRDQALRKTLRNRPELLESAPEETFDARDREVLAERSVLDDGEHVAN
;
A
#
# COMPACT_ATOMS: atom_id res chain seq x y z
N MET A 1 -2.67 -16.95 4.09
CA MET A 1 -1.47 -16.13 4.37
C MET A 1 -1.35 -15.92 5.88
N ARG A 2 -0.13 -15.89 6.40
CA ARG A 2 0.18 -15.48 7.78
C ARG A 2 0.87 -14.12 7.80
N ILE A 3 0.47 -13.25 8.72
CA ILE A 3 1.10 -11.96 8.97
C ILE A 3 1.42 -11.85 10.47
N ASP A 4 2.69 -11.68 10.81
CA ASP A 4 3.10 -11.31 12.17
C ASP A 4 3.55 -9.86 12.19
N ILE A 5 3.11 -9.11 13.21
CA ILE A 5 3.47 -7.70 13.37
C ILE A 5 4.15 -7.55 14.73
N ILE A 6 5.38 -7.06 14.74
CA ILE A 6 6.14 -6.77 15.96
C ILE A 6 6.14 -5.26 16.17
N SER A 7 5.63 -4.81 17.31
CA SER A 7 5.51 -3.39 17.67
C SER A 7 5.53 -3.23 19.18
N ILE A 8 5.77 -2.01 19.66
CA ILE A 8 5.56 -1.64 21.07
C ILE A 8 4.18 -1.03 21.34
N PHE A 9 3.30 -1.00 20.34
CA PHE A 9 1.92 -0.54 20.45
C PHE A 9 0.97 -1.54 19.78
N PRO A 10 0.78 -2.74 20.36
CA PRO A 10 -0.09 -3.75 19.77
C PRO A 10 -1.53 -3.24 19.55
N ASP A 11 -2.06 -2.43 20.47
CA ASP A 11 -3.39 -1.82 20.37
C ASP A 11 -3.58 -0.91 19.15
N TYR A 12 -2.48 -0.43 18.54
CA TYR A 12 -2.53 0.38 17.30
C TYR A 12 -3.16 -0.41 16.15
N PHE A 13 -3.11 -1.75 16.22
CA PHE A 13 -3.61 -2.65 15.19
C PHE A 13 -5.04 -3.13 15.43
N ALA A 14 -5.75 -2.61 16.43
CA ALA A 14 -7.19 -2.85 16.62
C ALA A 14 -8.04 -2.65 15.34
N PRO A 15 -7.73 -1.70 14.43
CA PRO A 15 -8.46 -1.57 13.16
C PRO A 15 -8.41 -2.81 12.24
N LEU A 16 -7.41 -3.70 12.39
CA LEU A 16 -7.29 -4.93 11.59
C LEU A 16 -8.34 -5.99 11.96
N GLU A 17 -9.13 -5.77 13.01
CA GLU A 17 -10.31 -6.58 13.35
C GLU A 17 -11.58 -6.12 12.61
N LEU A 18 -11.52 -4.99 11.90
CA LEU A 18 -12.68 -4.37 11.27
C LEU A 18 -12.82 -4.75 9.79
N SER A 19 -14.03 -4.51 9.25
CA SER A 19 -14.33 -4.53 7.82
C SER A 19 -13.87 -5.82 7.10
N LEU A 20 -13.28 -5.71 5.90
CA LEU A 20 -12.84 -6.83 5.07
C LEU A 20 -11.74 -7.66 5.72
N ILE A 21 -10.79 -7.02 6.41
CA ILE A 21 -9.67 -7.71 7.06
C ILE A 21 -10.20 -8.59 8.21
N GLY A 22 -11.05 -8.04 9.08
CA GLY A 22 -11.71 -8.80 10.14
C GLY A 22 -12.52 -9.98 9.61
N LYS A 23 -13.27 -9.78 8.52
CA LYS A 23 -14.00 -10.86 7.83
C LYS A 23 -13.07 -11.92 7.27
N ALA A 24 -11.95 -11.54 6.66
CA ALA A 24 -10.95 -12.46 6.12
C ALA A 24 -10.33 -13.34 7.22
N ARG A 25 -10.05 -12.75 8.39
CA ARG A 25 -9.57 -13.49 9.57
C ARG A 25 -10.62 -14.46 10.10
N ALA A 26 -11.87 -14.00 10.27
CA ALA A 26 -12.97 -14.85 10.72
C ALA A 26 -13.25 -16.02 9.75
N ALA A 27 -13.00 -15.82 8.45
CA ALA A 27 -13.13 -16.85 7.42
C ALA A 27 -11.88 -17.76 7.29
N GLY A 28 -10.83 -17.53 8.08
CA GLY A 28 -9.59 -18.31 8.04
C GLY A 28 -8.71 -18.06 6.80
N LEU A 29 -8.98 -17.00 6.03
CA LEU A 29 -8.17 -16.64 4.86
C LEU A 29 -6.85 -15.96 5.26
N LEU A 30 -6.84 -15.34 6.44
CA LEU A 30 -5.74 -14.57 6.99
C LEU A 30 -5.49 -14.97 8.45
N ASP A 31 -4.31 -15.51 8.74
CA ASP A 31 -3.79 -15.65 10.11
C ASP A 31 -2.98 -14.41 10.42
N MET A 32 -3.31 -13.70 11.49
CA MET A 32 -2.63 -12.47 11.86
C MET A 32 -2.39 -12.40 13.36
N GLN A 33 -1.14 -12.15 13.72
CA GLN A 33 -0.68 -12.07 15.11
C GLN A 33 0.07 -10.75 15.31
N VAL A 34 -0.20 -10.09 16.45
CA VAL A 34 0.46 -8.86 16.84
C VAL A 34 1.21 -9.11 18.14
N HIS A 35 2.49 -8.79 18.14
CA HIS A 35 3.43 -9.12 19.19
C HIS A 35 3.97 -7.84 19.83
N ASP A 36 3.85 -7.73 21.16
CA ASP A 36 4.50 -6.64 21.90
C ASP A 36 5.99 -6.95 22.05
N LEU A 37 6.85 -6.16 21.41
CA LEU A 37 8.30 -6.32 21.47
C LEU A 37 8.83 -6.33 22.92
N ARG A 38 8.13 -5.69 23.85
CA ARG A 38 8.50 -5.68 25.27
C ARG A 38 8.48 -7.08 25.91
N ALA A 39 7.83 -8.07 25.31
CA ALA A 39 7.86 -9.45 25.79
C ALA A 39 9.28 -10.06 25.77
N TRP A 40 10.17 -9.56 24.91
CA TRP A 40 11.57 -10.01 24.79
C TRP A 40 12.54 -9.07 25.52
N THR A 41 12.11 -8.51 26.65
CA THR A 41 12.94 -7.69 27.52
C THR A 41 13.03 -8.31 28.91
N TYR A 42 14.18 -8.13 29.57
CA TYR A 42 14.49 -8.81 30.83
C TYR A 42 14.81 -7.85 31.98
N ASP A 43 14.80 -6.55 31.72
CA ASP A 43 14.90 -5.53 32.76
C ASP A 43 13.53 -5.16 33.32
N ARG A 44 13.53 -4.58 34.53
CA ARG A 44 12.29 -4.21 35.25
C ARG A 44 11.39 -3.23 34.48
N HIS A 45 11.95 -2.43 33.58
CA HIS A 45 11.24 -1.36 32.88
C HIS A 45 10.84 -1.75 31.45
N SER A 46 11.11 -2.98 31.04
CA SER A 46 10.88 -3.48 29.69
C SER A 46 11.48 -2.58 28.61
N THR A 47 12.77 -2.28 28.75
CA THR A 47 13.48 -1.28 27.97
C THR A 47 13.82 -1.82 26.58
N VAL A 48 13.20 -1.22 25.56
CA VAL A 48 13.36 -1.59 24.14
C VAL A 48 14.29 -0.66 23.36
N ASP A 49 14.76 0.42 23.96
CA ASP A 49 15.55 1.47 23.30
C ASP A 49 16.71 1.95 24.18
N ASP A 50 17.71 2.57 23.55
CA ASP A 50 18.86 3.19 24.22
C ASP A 50 19.39 4.38 23.40
N THR A 51 20.30 5.16 23.98
CA THR A 51 20.95 6.29 23.33
C THR A 51 21.79 5.86 22.11
N PRO A 52 21.81 6.65 21.03
CA PRO A 52 22.59 6.32 19.84
C PRO A 52 24.11 6.43 20.07
N TYR A 53 24.87 5.49 19.52
CA TYR A 53 26.31 5.65 19.38
C TYR A 53 26.63 6.84 18.45
N GLY A 54 27.68 7.59 18.77
CA GLY A 54 28.02 8.84 18.05
C GLY A 54 27.34 10.09 18.60
N GLY A 55 26.41 9.94 19.56
CA GLY A 55 25.65 11.04 20.13
C GLY A 55 24.51 11.50 19.21
N GLY A 56 23.83 12.56 19.63
CA GLY A 56 22.62 13.07 18.96
C GLY A 56 21.38 12.97 19.86
N PRO A 57 20.29 13.66 19.50
CA PRO A 57 19.01 13.53 20.18
C PRO A 57 18.35 12.18 19.87
N GLY A 58 17.34 11.80 20.66
CA GLY A 58 16.51 10.62 20.39
C GLY A 58 17.05 9.32 21.00
N MET A 59 16.38 8.23 20.63
CA MET A 59 16.65 6.87 21.11
C MET A 59 16.63 5.91 19.91
N VAL A 60 17.36 4.81 19.99
CA VAL A 60 17.41 3.76 18.96
C VAL A 60 16.94 2.45 19.59
N MET A 61 16.07 1.71 18.91
CA MET A 61 15.59 0.44 19.42
C MET A 61 16.71 -0.60 19.47
N LYS A 62 16.84 -1.28 20.61
CA LYS A 62 17.92 -2.20 20.94
C LYS A 62 17.85 -3.46 20.10
N PRO A 63 19.01 -4.00 19.65
CA PRO A 63 19.01 -5.20 18.81
C PRO A 63 18.60 -6.48 19.55
N GLY A 64 18.82 -6.56 20.87
CA GLY A 64 18.52 -7.77 21.67
C GLY A 64 17.05 -8.22 21.59
N PRO A 65 16.09 -7.39 22.04
CA PRO A 65 14.67 -7.74 21.96
C PRO A 65 14.20 -8.03 20.54
N TRP A 66 14.71 -7.29 19.54
CA TRP A 66 14.38 -7.50 18.14
C TRP A 66 14.86 -8.84 17.60
N GLY A 67 16.12 -9.22 17.90
CA GLY A 67 16.69 -10.50 17.47
C GLY A 67 15.89 -11.68 18.04
N GLU A 68 15.63 -11.66 19.35
CA GLU A 68 14.87 -12.72 20.02
C GLU A 68 13.42 -12.80 19.53
N ALA A 69 12.76 -11.65 19.32
CA ALA A 69 11.41 -11.61 18.75
C ALA A 69 11.38 -12.22 17.34
N LEU A 70 12.34 -11.86 16.48
CA LEU A 70 12.41 -12.42 15.12
C LEU A 70 12.76 -13.91 15.12
N ASP A 71 13.57 -14.40 16.07
CA ASP A 71 13.87 -15.82 16.22
C ASP A 71 12.61 -16.61 16.59
N GLU A 72 11.83 -16.14 17.57
CA GLU A 72 10.63 -16.82 18.02
C GLU A 72 9.48 -16.73 16.99
N VAL A 73 9.22 -15.54 16.45
CA VAL A 73 8.07 -15.28 15.56
C VAL A 73 8.24 -15.96 14.21
N VAL A 74 9.46 -15.96 13.66
CA VAL A 74 9.76 -16.60 12.37
C VAL A 74 9.93 -18.11 12.55
N GLY A 75 10.69 -18.53 13.57
CA GLY A 75 11.09 -19.92 13.75
C GLY A 75 11.75 -20.49 12.48
N ASP A 76 11.37 -21.71 12.10
CA ASP A 76 11.88 -22.39 10.90
C ASP A 76 11.09 -22.07 9.61
N ARG A 77 10.15 -21.13 9.66
CA ARG A 77 9.25 -20.86 8.52
C ARG A 77 9.90 -19.90 7.53
N PRO A 78 9.82 -20.15 6.22
CA PRO A 78 10.18 -19.16 5.22
C PRO A 78 9.30 -17.92 5.38
N ALA A 79 9.90 -16.80 5.77
CA ALA A 79 9.22 -15.53 5.96
C ALA A 79 9.92 -14.42 5.19
N ARG A 80 9.23 -13.29 5.03
CA ARG A 80 9.80 -12.05 4.53
C ARG A 80 9.59 -10.96 5.56
N LEU A 81 10.69 -10.33 5.98
CA LEU A 81 10.65 -9.20 6.91
C LEU A 81 10.49 -7.89 6.15
N ILE A 82 9.43 -7.15 6.46
CA ILE A 82 9.20 -5.80 5.99
C ILE A 82 9.46 -4.83 7.15
N VAL A 83 10.35 -3.87 6.92
CA VAL A 83 10.66 -2.81 7.88
C VAL A 83 10.14 -1.50 7.30
N PRO A 84 9.02 -0.95 7.81
CA PRO A 84 8.56 0.36 7.38
C PRO A 84 9.61 1.42 7.73
N SER A 85 10.12 2.10 6.71
CA SER A 85 11.15 3.14 6.87
C SER A 85 11.01 4.19 5.77
N PRO A 86 11.10 5.50 6.09
CA PRO A 86 11.11 6.55 5.07
C PRO A 86 12.34 6.49 4.15
N SER A 87 13.44 5.82 4.55
CA SER A 87 14.60 5.54 3.68
C SER A 87 14.38 4.37 2.73
N GLY A 88 13.32 3.60 2.94
CA GLY A 88 12.97 2.45 2.12
C GLY A 88 12.49 2.84 0.73
N ARG A 89 12.41 1.83 -0.14
CA ARG A 89 11.83 2.04 -1.48
C ARG A 89 10.33 2.38 -1.36
N PRO A 90 9.77 3.29 -2.17
CA PRO A 90 8.35 3.62 -2.12
C PRO A 90 7.46 2.40 -2.42
N PHE A 91 6.45 2.18 -1.58
CA PHE A 91 5.44 1.14 -1.74
C PHE A 91 4.53 1.45 -2.92
N ARG A 92 4.41 0.51 -3.86
CA ARG A 92 3.54 0.63 -5.04
C ARG A 92 2.52 -0.50 -5.08
N GLN A 93 1.50 -0.36 -5.95
CA GLN A 93 0.49 -1.40 -6.14
C GLN A 93 1.10 -2.75 -6.55
N ALA A 94 2.13 -2.74 -7.41
CA ALA A 94 2.89 -3.94 -7.77
C ALA A 94 3.57 -4.63 -6.57
N ASP A 95 3.92 -3.88 -5.52
CA ASP A 95 4.42 -4.46 -4.28
C ASP A 95 3.32 -5.13 -3.48
N ALA A 96 2.13 -4.52 -3.41
CA ALA A 96 0.98 -5.14 -2.77
C ALA A 96 0.64 -6.47 -3.43
N GLU A 97 0.64 -6.52 -4.76
CA GLU A 97 0.40 -7.74 -5.55
C GLU A 97 1.48 -8.81 -5.28
N ARG A 98 2.76 -8.44 -5.38
CA ARG A 98 3.87 -9.37 -5.09
C ARG A 98 3.87 -9.87 -3.65
N LEU A 99 3.59 -9.00 -2.68
CA LEU A 99 3.52 -9.38 -1.26
C LEU A 99 2.29 -10.24 -0.98
N ALA A 100 1.20 -10.09 -1.75
CA ALA A 100 -0.01 -10.91 -1.62
C ALA A 100 0.23 -12.39 -1.96
N GLU A 101 1.28 -12.68 -2.73
CA GLU A 101 1.69 -14.05 -3.07
C GLU A 101 2.54 -14.72 -1.98
N GLN A 102 2.97 -13.99 -0.95
CA GLN A 102 3.81 -14.58 0.11
C GLN A 102 2.97 -15.40 1.09
N GLU A 103 3.51 -16.52 1.56
CA GLU A 103 2.84 -17.34 2.57
C GLU A 103 2.90 -16.71 3.97
N HIS A 104 4.04 -16.07 4.30
CA HIS A 104 4.33 -15.49 5.61
C HIS A 104 5.06 -14.14 5.48
N LEU A 105 4.42 -13.09 5.98
CA LEU A 105 5.01 -11.75 6.12
C LEU A 105 5.23 -11.42 7.60
N VAL A 106 6.36 -10.78 7.91
CA VAL A 106 6.64 -10.23 9.24
C VAL A 106 6.88 -8.74 9.10
N PHE A 107 6.22 -7.92 9.91
CA PHE A 107 6.40 -6.47 9.93
C PHE A 107 7.12 -6.03 11.21
N GLY A 108 8.30 -5.42 11.06
CA GLY A 108 9.05 -4.84 12.17
C GLY A 108 8.79 -3.34 12.30
N CYS A 109 7.88 -2.94 13.19
CA CYS A 109 7.49 -1.54 13.36
C CYS A 109 8.51 -0.78 14.23
N GLY A 110 9.38 -0.01 13.57
CA GLY A 110 10.32 0.89 14.25
C GLY A 110 9.64 2.08 14.93
N ARG A 111 10.28 2.61 15.96
CA ARG A 111 9.93 3.83 16.71
C ARG A 111 11.21 4.64 16.98
N TYR A 112 11.02 5.86 17.51
CA TYR A 112 12.12 6.77 17.82
C TYR A 112 12.95 7.08 16.57
N GLU A 113 14.29 7.02 16.64
CA GLU A 113 15.17 7.18 15.47
C GLU A 113 15.22 5.92 14.58
N GLY A 114 14.59 4.82 15.02
CA GLY A 114 14.49 3.57 14.27
C GLY A 114 15.03 2.36 15.03
N ILE A 115 15.19 1.26 14.28
CA ILE A 115 15.74 0.00 14.77
C ILE A 115 17.26 0.01 14.51
N ASP A 116 18.05 -0.52 15.45
CA ASP A 116 19.48 -0.73 15.23
C ASP A 116 19.72 -1.49 13.91
N SER A 117 20.51 -0.89 13.00
CA SER A 117 20.69 -1.40 11.62
C SER A 117 21.21 -2.85 11.57
N ARG A 118 21.93 -3.29 12.60
CA ARG A 118 22.45 -4.67 12.69
C ARG A 118 21.33 -5.71 12.75
N VAL A 119 20.14 -5.34 13.21
CA VAL A 119 18.97 -6.23 13.23
C VAL A 119 18.57 -6.63 11.80
N ALA A 120 18.46 -5.65 10.90
CA ALA A 120 18.11 -5.91 9.51
C ALA A 120 19.24 -6.69 8.79
N GLU A 121 20.50 -6.34 9.06
CA GLU A 121 21.66 -7.04 8.51
C GLU A 121 21.76 -8.51 8.97
N GLU A 122 21.42 -8.79 10.23
CA GLU A 122 21.37 -10.14 10.78
C GLU A 122 20.21 -10.92 10.15
N ALA A 123 19.00 -10.37 10.17
CA ALA A 123 17.81 -11.02 9.62
C ALA A 123 17.99 -11.37 8.13
N ALA A 124 18.66 -10.50 7.37
CA ALA A 124 18.98 -10.70 5.95
C ALA A 124 19.84 -11.94 5.66
N ARG A 125 20.52 -12.50 6.67
CA ARG A 125 21.30 -13.74 6.53
C ARG A 125 20.44 -14.98 6.39
N ARG A 126 19.18 -14.92 6.84
CA ARG A 126 18.26 -16.07 6.89
C ARG A 126 16.93 -15.86 6.17
N MET A 127 16.53 -14.60 5.93
CA MET A 127 15.28 -14.29 5.23
C MET A 127 15.42 -13.03 4.37
N PRO A 128 14.61 -12.86 3.32
CA PRO A 128 14.53 -11.58 2.61
C PRO A 128 14.05 -10.45 3.54
N VAL A 129 14.80 -9.35 3.57
CA VAL A 129 14.46 -8.13 4.31
C VAL A 129 14.24 -6.99 3.32
N GLU A 130 13.14 -6.26 3.47
CA GLU A 130 12.84 -5.09 2.66
C GLU A 130 12.50 -3.88 3.54
N GLU A 131 13.24 -2.79 3.36
CA GLU A 131 12.82 -1.49 3.86
C GLU A 131 11.84 -0.86 2.87
N ILE A 132 10.63 -0.53 3.34
CA ILE A 132 9.55 0.01 2.49
C ILE A 132 9.06 1.34 3.07
N SER A 133 9.00 2.37 2.22
CA SER A 133 8.43 3.68 2.54
C SER A 133 7.00 3.78 2.00
N ILE A 134 6.07 4.39 2.75
CA ILE A 134 4.72 4.72 2.25
C ILE A 134 4.61 6.16 1.72
N GLY A 135 5.74 6.87 1.62
CA GLY A 135 5.85 8.17 0.96
C GLY A 135 6.91 9.08 1.58
N ASP A 136 7.14 10.21 0.92
CA ASP A 136 8.22 11.15 1.24
C ASP A 136 7.82 12.09 2.40
N TYR A 137 7.58 11.50 3.57
CA TYR A 137 7.23 12.17 4.82
C TYR A 137 7.61 11.29 6.02
N VAL A 138 7.64 11.89 7.22
CA VAL A 138 8.06 11.21 8.45
C VAL A 138 6.85 10.99 9.36
N LEU A 139 6.76 9.78 9.93
CA LEU A 139 5.73 9.37 10.89
C LEU A 139 6.37 9.08 12.25
N ASN A 140 5.56 9.02 13.30
CA ASN A 140 6.03 8.71 14.66
C ASN A 140 6.49 7.26 14.85
N GLY A 141 6.22 6.38 13.89
CA GLY A 141 6.49 4.95 13.95
C GLY A 141 5.98 4.20 12.74
N GLY A 142 6.39 2.94 12.63
CA GLY A 142 6.03 2.07 11.50
C GLY A 142 4.58 1.54 11.51
N GLU A 143 3.82 1.72 12.59
CA GLU A 143 2.52 1.05 12.75
C GLU A 143 1.48 1.50 11.71
N SER A 144 1.38 2.81 11.44
CA SER A 144 0.46 3.31 10.41
C SER A 144 0.88 2.88 8.99
N ALA A 145 2.19 2.80 8.73
CA ALA A 145 2.70 2.27 7.46
C ALA A 145 2.40 0.77 7.30
N THR A 146 2.55 -0.01 8.36
CA THR A 146 2.15 -1.42 8.39
C THR A 146 0.65 -1.58 8.16
N LEU A 147 -0.22 -0.76 8.78
CA LEU A 147 -1.66 -0.80 8.52
C LEU A 147 -1.98 -0.59 7.04
N VAL A 148 -1.38 0.44 6.41
CA VAL A 148 -1.56 0.74 4.98
C VAL A 148 -1.12 -0.44 4.11
N MET A 149 0.07 -0.99 4.36
CA MET A 149 0.60 -2.11 3.58
C MET A 149 -0.24 -3.38 3.76
N VAL A 150 -0.63 -3.72 5.00
CA VAL A 150 -1.47 -4.88 5.30
C VAL A 150 -2.84 -4.74 4.63
N GLU A 151 -3.47 -3.56 4.65
CA GLU A 151 -4.74 -3.33 3.95
C GLU A 151 -4.62 -3.54 2.44
N ALA A 152 -3.58 -2.96 1.82
CA ALA A 152 -3.32 -3.08 0.38
C ALA A 152 -3.00 -4.52 -0.06
N VAL A 153 -2.26 -5.27 0.76
CA VAL A 153 -1.91 -6.68 0.49
C VAL A 153 -3.12 -7.59 0.69
N THR A 154 -3.79 -7.47 1.84
CA THR A 154 -4.84 -8.42 2.23
C THR A 154 -6.08 -8.35 1.36
N ARG A 155 -6.43 -7.17 0.81
CA ARG A 155 -7.54 -7.04 -0.14
C ARG A 155 -7.35 -7.87 -1.42
N LEU A 156 -6.11 -8.16 -1.80
CA LEU A 156 -5.78 -8.93 -3.00
C LEU A 156 -5.85 -10.44 -2.79
N LEU A 157 -5.99 -10.90 -1.53
CA LEU A 157 -6.09 -12.33 -1.23
C LEU A 157 -7.38 -12.93 -1.83
N PRO A 158 -7.28 -14.13 -2.43
CA PRO A 158 -8.45 -14.82 -2.96
C PRO A 158 -9.54 -15.00 -1.89
N GLY A 159 -10.74 -14.52 -2.18
CA GLY A 159 -11.91 -14.63 -1.29
C GLY A 159 -12.11 -13.46 -0.32
N VAL A 160 -11.21 -12.47 -0.28
CA VAL A 160 -11.39 -11.26 0.53
C VAL A 160 -12.30 -10.25 -0.16
N LEU A 161 -12.01 -9.91 -1.42
CA LEU A 161 -12.91 -9.13 -2.26
C LEU A 161 -13.96 -10.06 -2.90
N GLY A 162 -15.24 -9.75 -2.68
CA GLY A 162 -16.35 -10.59 -3.14
C GLY A 162 -16.46 -10.71 -4.67
N ASN A 163 -16.00 -9.72 -5.43
CA ASN A 163 -15.95 -9.76 -6.89
C ASN A 163 -14.49 -9.62 -7.36
N ARG A 164 -13.96 -10.66 -8.03
CA ARG A 164 -12.60 -10.65 -8.59
C ARG A 164 -12.40 -9.58 -9.65
N GLU A 165 -13.44 -9.17 -10.36
CA GLU A 165 -13.33 -8.14 -11.41
C GLU A 165 -13.08 -6.74 -10.84
N SER A 166 -13.41 -6.50 -9.55
CA SER A 166 -13.34 -5.16 -8.97
C SER A 166 -11.91 -4.61 -8.89
N HIS A 167 -10.91 -5.44 -8.59
CA HIS A 167 -9.55 -4.91 -8.44
C HIS A 167 -8.81 -4.70 -9.77
N VAL A 168 -9.27 -5.31 -10.87
CA VAL A 168 -8.64 -5.14 -12.20
C VAL A 168 -8.93 -3.75 -12.79
N GLN A 169 -9.98 -3.08 -12.31
CA GLN A 169 -10.36 -1.74 -12.74
C GLN A 169 -9.92 -0.64 -11.75
N ASP A 170 -9.31 -1.01 -10.63
CA ASP A 170 -8.80 -0.07 -9.64
C ASP A 170 -7.66 0.78 -10.23
N SER A 171 -7.40 1.92 -9.59
CA SER A 171 -6.24 2.75 -9.92
C SER A 171 -4.95 1.93 -9.74
N PHE A 172 -4.01 2.03 -10.67
CA PHE A 172 -2.71 1.34 -10.64
C PHE A 172 -2.77 -0.19 -10.76
N ALA A 173 -3.94 -0.77 -11.01
CA ALA A 173 -4.07 -2.21 -11.18
C ALA A 173 -3.28 -2.71 -12.39
N SER A 174 -2.60 -3.85 -12.25
CA SER A 174 -1.82 -4.46 -13.33
C SER A 174 -2.61 -4.59 -14.64
N GLY A 175 -1.96 -4.29 -15.76
CA GLY A 175 -2.57 -4.30 -17.09
C GLY A 175 -3.10 -2.92 -17.52
N GLY A 176 -4.36 -2.84 -17.96
CA GLY A 176 -4.89 -1.64 -18.63
C GLY A 176 -4.97 -0.37 -17.76
N MET A 177 -4.83 -0.50 -16.44
CA MET A 177 -4.94 0.59 -15.45
C MET A 177 -3.62 0.88 -14.72
N GLU A 178 -2.54 0.19 -15.06
CA GLU A 178 -1.27 0.21 -14.32
C GLU A 178 -0.70 1.63 -14.17
N HIS A 179 -0.87 2.43 -15.22
CA HIS A 179 -0.44 3.83 -15.28
C HIS A 179 -1.60 4.84 -15.21
N LEU A 180 -2.78 4.41 -14.74
CA LEU A 180 -3.98 5.23 -14.72
C LEU A 180 -4.60 5.31 -13.32
N VAL A 181 -5.32 6.40 -13.08
CA VAL A 181 -6.24 6.54 -11.96
C VAL A 181 -7.69 6.36 -12.43
N GLU A 182 -8.54 5.80 -11.58
CA GLU A 182 -9.96 5.59 -11.89
C GLU A 182 -10.69 6.89 -12.22
N GLY A 183 -11.57 6.82 -13.22
CA GLY A 183 -12.50 7.90 -13.57
C GLY A 183 -13.50 8.24 -12.46
N PRO A 184 -14.47 9.14 -12.74
CA PRO A 184 -15.54 9.43 -11.80
C PRO A 184 -16.51 8.25 -11.68
N VAL A 185 -16.98 8.02 -10.46
CA VAL A 185 -17.97 6.99 -10.12
C VAL A 185 -19.30 7.65 -9.76
N TYR A 186 -20.40 7.00 -10.15
CA TYR A 186 -21.75 7.50 -9.94
C TYR A 186 -22.62 6.40 -9.32
N THR A 187 -23.58 6.81 -8.49
CA THR A 187 -24.61 5.93 -7.93
C THR A 187 -25.95 6.64 -7.96
N LYS A 188 -27.01 5.93 -7.58
CA LYS A 188 -28.37 6.49 -7.52
C LYS A 188 -28.43 7.64 -6.49
N PRO A 189 -29.26 8.66 -6.71
CA PRO A 189 -30.23 8.84 -7.82
C PRO A 189 -29.59 9.30 -9.15
N ALA A 190 -30.32 9.20 -10.26
CA ALA A 190 -29.84 9.58 -11.60
C ALA A 190 -29.64 11.09 -11.77
N GLU A 191 -30.32 11.91 -10.97
CA GLU A 191 -30.10 13.34 -10.87
C GLU A 191 -30.00 13.72 -9.39
N TRP A 192 -28.99 14.50 -9.03
CA TRP A 192 -28.81 15.06 -7.70
C TRP A 192 -28.52 16.56 -7.81
N ARG A 193 -29.45 17.39 -7.32
CA ARG A 193 -29.32 18.86 -7.33
C ARG A 193 -29.06 19.45 -8.74
N GLY A 194 -29.71 18.93 -9.77
CA GLY A 194 -29.50 19.35 -11.15
C GLY A 194 -28.24 18.77 -11.81
N HIS A 195 -27.47 17.91 -11.12
CA HIS A 195 -26.36 17.17 -11.72
C HIS A 195 -26.83 15.78 -12.15
N GLU A 196 -26.86 15.55 -13.45
CA GLU A 196 -27.24 14.27 -14.05
C GLU A 196 -26.06 13.29 -14.12
N VAL A 197 -26.36 12.00 -13.95
CA VAL A 197 -25.43 10.92 -14.29
C VAL A 197 -25.23 10.90 -15.82
N PRO A 198 -23.98 10.76 -16.32
CA PRO A 198 -23.71 10.69 -17.75
C PRO A 198 -24.62 9.69 -18.48
N PRO A 199 -25.34 10.08 -19.55
CA PRO A 199 -26.33 9.23 -20.21
C PRO A 199 -25.80 7.87 -20.67
N VAL A 200 -24.51 7.79 -21.05
CA VAL A 200 -23.85 6.53 -21.42
C VAL A 200 -23.90 5.49 -20.29
N LEU A 201 -23.82 5.91 -19.02
CA LEU A 201 -23.91 5.03 -17.85
C LEU A 201 -25.33 4.50 -17.60
N LEU A 202 -26.33 5.11 -18.22
CA LEU A 202 -27.74 4.70 -18.15
C LEU A 202 -28.17 3.88 -19.39
N SER A 203 -27.30 3.71 -20.37
CA SER A 203 -27.62 3.14 -21.68
C SER A 203 -27.77 1.61 -21.71
N GLY A 204 -27.21 0.91 -20.71
CA GLY A 204 -27.09 -0.56 -20.72
C GLY A 204 -26.06 -1.11 -21.73
N ASN A 205 -25.35 -0.25 -22.48
CA ASN A 205 -24.32 -0.67 -23.42
C ASN A 205 -22.97 -0.83 -22.70
N HIS A 206 -22.63 -2.07 -22.34
CA HIS A 206 -21.40 -2.39 -21.61
C HIS A 206 -20.13 -1.89 -22.31
N GLY A 207 -19.99 -2.11 -23.62
CA GLY A 207 -18.81 -1.66 -24.37
C GLY A 207 -18.65 -0.14 -24.40
N ALA A 208 -19.77 0.59 -24.54
CA ALA A 208 -19.75 2.05 -24.47
C ALA A 208 -19.41 2.57 -23.07
N VAL A 209 -19.89 1.88 -22.01
CA VAL A 209 -19.56 2.20 -20.62
C VAL A 209 -18.08 1.96 -20.33
N ASP A 210 -17.53 0.83 -20.77
CA ASP A 210 -16.12 0.49 -20.54
C ASP A 210 -15.20 1.45 -21.28
N ARG A 211 -15.51 1.79 -22.54
CA ARG A 211 -14.78 2.82 -23.29
C ARG A 211 -14.86 4.18 -22.58
N TRP A 212 -16.05 4.59 -22.14
CA TRP A 212 -16.21 5.86 -21.43
C TRP A 212 -15.41 5.88 -20.13
N ARG A 213 -15.38 4.79 -19.36
CA ARG A 213 -14.58 4.68 -18.13
C ARG A 213 -13.09 4.83 -18.43
N ARG A 214 -12.58 4.16 -19.48
CA ARG A 214 -11.19 4.30 -19.92
C ARG A 214 -10.86 5.74 -20.33
N ASP A 215 -11.74 6.37 -21.12
CA ASP A 215 -11.56 7.78 -21.50
C ASP A 215 -11.48 8.70 -20.27
N GLN A 216 -12.35 8.49 -19.29
CA GLN A 216 -12.35 9.31 -18.07
C GLN A 216 -11.12 9.05 -17.20
N ALA A 217 -10.66 7.80 -17.12
CA ALA A 217 -9.43 7.45 -16.41
C ALA A 217 -8.22 8.18 -17.03
N LEU A 218 -8.09 8.16 -18.37
CA LEU A 218 -7.05 8.90 -19.10
C LEU A 218 -7.13 10.41 -18.83
N ARG A 219 -8.30 11.01 -19.00
CA ARG A 219 -8.48 12.46 -18.76
C ARG A 219 -8.16 12.87 -17.33
N LYS A 220 -8.57 12.05 -16.34
CA LYS A 220 -8.28 12.33 -14.92
C LYS A 220 -6.80 12.11 -14.60
N THR A 221 -6.16 11.08 -15.17
CA THR A 221 -4.72 10.82 -15.02
C THR A 221 -3.92 11.97 -15.58
N LEU A 222 -4.19 12.39 -16.82
CA LEU A 222 -3.54 13.53 -17.45
C LEU A 222 -3.68 14.81 -16.63
N ARG A 223 -4.84 15.02 -15.99
CA ARG A 223 -5.07 16.21 -15.16
C ARG A 223 -4.35 16.16 -13.81
N ASN A 224 -4.36 15.01 -13.15
CA ASN A 224 -4.00 14.93 -11.74
C ASN A 224 -2.60 14.34 -11.51
N ARG A 225 -2.16 13.44 -12.40
CA ARG A 225 -0.95 12.63 -12.30
C ARG A 225 -0.34 12.41 -13.69
N PRO A 226 -0.04 13.48 -14.46
CA PRO A 226 0.46 13.37 -15.83
C PRO A 226 1.75 12.53 -15.93
N GLU A 227 2.57 12.51 -14.89
CA GLU A 227 3.83 11.75 -14.84
C GLU A 227 3.63 10.23 -14.89
N LEU A 228 2.42 9.73 -14.58
CA LEU A 228 2.10 8.31 -14.78
C LEU A 228 1.98 7.95 -16.26
N LEU A 229 1.50 8.88 -17.10
CA LEU A 229 1.40 8.68 -18.54
C LEU A 229 2.77 8.79 -19.21
N GLU A 230 3.63 9.69 -18.72
CA GLU A 230 5.01 9.85 -19.21
C GLU A 230 5.87 8.62 -18.96
N SER A 231 5.58 7.87 -17.89
CA SER A 231 6.27 6.64 -17.54
C SER A 231 5.65 5.38 -18.15
N ALA A 232 4.51 5.50 -18.84
CA ALA A 232 3.86 4.38 -19.50
C ALA A 232 4.52 4.09 -20.86
N PRO A 233 4.78 2.80 -21.22
CA PRO A 233 5.22 2.44 -22.56
C PRO A 233 4.23 2.92 -23.63
N GLU A 234 4.72 3.38 -24.79
CA GLU A 234 3.85 3.92 -25.86
C GLU A 234 2.86 2.89 -26.40
N GLU A 235 3.19 1.60 -26.30
CA GLU A 235 2.36 0.47 -26.71
C GLU A 235 1.14 0.26 -25.80
N THR A 236 1.12 0.89 -24.62
CA THR A 236 0.02 0.82 -23.64
C THR A 236 -1.26 1.47 -24.17
N PHE A 237 -1.13 2.46 -25.06
CA PHE A 237 -2.23 3.29 -25.52
C PHE A 237 -2.65 2.93 -26.95
N ASP A 238 -3.93 2.57 -27.10
CA ASP A 238 -4.52 2.33 -28.42
C ASP A 238 -4.75 3.65 -29.19
N ALA A 239 -5.21 3.56 -30.44
CA ALA A 239 -5.46 4.74 -31.27
C ALA A 239 -6.47 5.70 -30.64
N ARG A 240 -7.49 5.17 -29.95
CA ARG A 240 -8.55 5.96 -29.34
C ARG A 240 -8.09 6.60 -28.03
N ASP A 241 -7.23 5.94 -27.26
CA ASP A 241 -6.58 6.51 -26.09
C ASP A 241 -5.72 7.72 -26.47
N ARG A 242 -4.97 7.61 -27.58
CA ARG A 242 -4.15 8.71 -28.11
C ARG A 242 -5.01 9.90 -28.56
N GLU A 243 -6.16 9.65 -29.17
CA GLU A 243 -7.13 10.72 -29.48
C GLU A 243 -7.56 11.46 -28.20
N VAL A 244 -7.93 10.73 -27.14
CA VAL A 244 -8.35 11.32 -25.86
C VAL A 244 -7.23 12.12 -25.19
N LEU A 245 -5.99 11.64 -25.26
CA LEU A 245 -4.83 12.35 -24.71
C LEU A 245 -4.50 13.61 -25.54
N ALA A 246 -4.73 13.59 -26.85
CA ALA A 246 -4.52 14.73 -27.74
C ALA A 246 -5.58 15.84 -27.57
N GLU A 247 -6.82 15.51 -27.16
CA GLU A 247 -7.92 16.47 -26.95
C GLU A 247 -7.55 17.63 -26.01
N ARG A 248 -6.55 17.46 -25.12
CA ARG A 248 -6.16 18.48 -24.12
C ARG A 248 -4.88 19.24 -24.44
N SER A 249 -4.01 18.74 -25.33
CA SER A 249 -2.86 19.51 -25.81
C SER A 249 -3.28 20.83 -26.46
N VAL A 250 -4.52 20.91 -26.96
CA VAL A 250 -5.09 22.08 -27.63
C VAL A 250 -5.63 23.14 -26.64
N LEU A 251 -5.80 22.81 -25.36
CA LEU A 251 -6.32 23.74 -24.34
C LEU A 251 -5.19 24.42 -23.53
N ASP A 252 -4.07 23.75 -23.28
CA ASP A 252 -2.92 24.35 -22.59
C ASP A 252 -2.09 25.28 -23.50
N ASP A 253 -2.04 25.04 -24.82
CA ASP A 253 -1.42 25.96 -25.79
C ASP A 253 -2.22 27.27 -25.98
N GLY A 254 -3.44 27.36 -25.43
CA GLY A 254 -4.31 28.53 -25.51
C GLY A 254 -4.27 29.46 -24.29
N GLU A 255 -3.73 29.03 -23.15
CA GLU A 255 -3.67 29.86 -21.92
C GLU A 255 -2.37 30.65 -21.76
N HIS A 256 -1.38 30.49 -22.65
CA HIS A 256 -0.16 31.32 -22.68
C HIS A 256 -0.28 32.62 -23.51
N VAL A 257 -1.49 33.02 -23.91
CA VAL A 257 -1.73 34.33 -24.55
C VAL A 257 -2.88 35.07 -23.86
N ALA A 258 -2.73 35.39 -22.57
CA ALA A 258 -3.24 36.62 -21.93
C ALA A 258 -3.02 36.59 -20.41
N ASN A 259 -1.90 37.15 -19.96
CA ASN A 259 -1.83 38.18 -18.91
C ASN A 259 -0.39 38.69 -18.78
#